data_AF-A0A5S3RQ25-F1
#
_entry.id   AF-A0A5S3RQ25-F1
#
_cell.length_a   1.000
_cell.length_b   1.000
_cell.length_c   1.000
_cell.angle_alpha   90.00
_cell.angle_beta   90.00
_cell.angle_gamma   90.00
#
_symmetry.space_group_name_H-M   'P 1'
#
loop_
_entity.id
_entity.type
_entity.pdbx_description
1 polymer ?
#
loop_
_entity_poly.entity_id
_entity_poly.type
_entity_poly.pdbx_seq_one_letter_code
_entity_poly.pdbx_strand_id
1 'polypeptide(L)'
;MRNGILICMLLLLTACQQPTVYVYTQALTDIQTQQLTIRLQQQSLPYQFIQLPIPKEFAAATLLTSEDKLLTAETEQLAGIMQAMGYQPQINYVSAANHHYSNGNIGFYLRGEHIEPGFNMPKLMRTTNCSEDRYNNLRVTFNENVVAFTLLNGARTHLEWQFYENYLVINYRDISQSYTHSTPLVATPFGEKPSDTYRYTAHVESPQWLNCSLQVVYMD
;
A
#
# COMPACT_ATOMS: atom_id res chain seq x y z
N MET A 1 25.33 3.81 54.17
CA MET A 1 25.51 3.18 52.83
C MET A 1 24.20 2.85 52.10
N ARG A 2 23.01 3.20 52.62
CA ARG A 2 21.70 2.84 52.03
C ARG A 2 21.19 3.83 50.97
N ASN A 3 21.69 5.07 50.98
CA ASN A 3 21.20 6.14 50.10
C ASN A 3 21.96 6.20 48.75
N GLY A 4 23.13 5.57 48.64
CA GLY A 4 23.90 5.51 47.39
C GLY A 4 23.33 4.51 46.38
N ILE A 5 22.69 3.43 46.86
CA ILE A 5 22.09 2.39 46.01
C ILE A 5 20.79 2.90 45.35
N LEU A 6 20.01 3.72 46.05
CA LEU A 6 18.79 4.32 45.48
C LEU A 6 19.10 5.31 44.34
N ILE A 7 20.20 6.07 44.44
CA ILE A 7 20.58 7.04 43.40
C ILE A 7 21.04 6.33 42.11
N CYS A 8 21.74 5.20 42.21
CA CYS A 8 22.10 4.38 41.04
C CYS A 8 20.89 3.72 40.37
N MET A 9 19.82 3.37 41.11
CA MET A 9 18.60 2.79 40.53
C MET A 9 17.72 3.82 39.82
N LEU A 10 17.69 5.08 40.26
CA LEU A 10 16.92 6.15 39.58
C LEU A 10 17.55 6.60 38.26
N LEU A 11 18.86 6.43 38.07
CA LEU A 11 19.55 6.78 36.81
C LEU A 11 19.28 5.79 35.67
N LEU A 12 18.90 4.54 35.99
CA LEU A 12 18.62 3.49 35.01
C LEU A 12 17.24 3.60 34.34
N LEU A 13 16.38 4.52 34.79
CA LEU A 13 15.00 4.69 34.27
C LEU A 13 14.88 5.80 33.23
N THR A 14 15.97 6.45 32.82
CA THR A 14 15.98 7.36 31.67
C THR A 14 16.21 6.57 30.37
N ALA A 15 15.31 5.64 30.05
CA ALA A 15 15.18 5.17 28.69
C ALA A 15 14.59 6.34 27.88
N CYS A 16 15.44 7.27 27.43
CA CYS A 16 15.05 8.27 26.46
C CYS A 16 14.47 7.54 25.26
N GLN A 17 13.16 7.70 25.03
CA GLN A 17 12.51 7.14 23.86
C GLN A 17 13.21 7.69 22.62
N GLN A 18 13.90 6.82 21.88
CA GLN A 18 14.61 7.23 20.67
C GLN A 18 13.58 7.53 19.57
N PRO A 19 13.70 8.67 18.86
CA PRO A 19 12.83 8.98 17.73
C PRO A 19 12.82 7.84 16.71
N THR A 20 11.62 7.45 16.27
CA THR A 20 11.40 6.32 15.35
C THR A 20 10.71 6.80 14.08
N VAL A 21 11.12 6.24 12.93
CA VAL A 21 10.48 6.46 11.63
C VAL A 21 9.43 5.39 11.38
N TYR A 22 8.17 5.78 11.29
CA TYR A 22 7.05 4.90 10.97
C TYR A 22 6.78 4.95 9.47
N VAL A 23 7.12 3.87 8.77
CA VAL A 23 7.15 3.79 7.32
C VAL A 23 5.87 3.16 6.79
N TYR A 24 5.07 3.96 6.10
CA TYR A 24 3.86 3.54 5.40
C TYR A 24 4.18 3.48 3.91
N THR A 25 3.99 2.30 3.32
CA THR A 25 4.16 2.10 1.89
C THR A 25 2.85 1.64 1.27
N GLN A 26 2.60 2.05 0.04
CA GLN A 26 1.45 1.59 -0.72
C GLN A 26 1.86 1.38 -2.17
N ALA A 27 1.63 0.15 -2.67
CA ALA A 27 1.87 -0.22 -4.06
C ALA A 27 3.26 0.12 -4.59
N LEU A 28 4.29 -0.10 -3.76
CA LEU A 28 5.67 -0.15 -4.23
C LEU A 28 5.92 -1.51 -4.90
N THR A 29 6.73 -1.53 -5.95
CA THR A 29 7.25 -2.79 -6.51
C THR A 29 8.26 -3.42 -5.55
N ASP A 30 8.53 -4.73 -5.68
CA ASP A 30 9.55 -5.43 -4.87
C ASP A 30 10.91 -4.74 -4.93
N ILE A 31 11.30 -4.26 -6.12
CA ILE A 31 12.54 -3.52 -6.34
C ILE A 31 12.53 -2.20 -5.57
N GLN A 32 11.43 -1.44 -5.65
CA GLN A 32 11.28 -0.18 -4.90
C GLN A 32 11.30 -0.42 -3.40
N THR A 33 10.62 -1.46 -2.92
CA THR A 33 10.61 -1.86 -1.49
C THR A 33 12.00 -2.24 -1.01
N GLN A 34 12.76 -2.99 -1.81
CA GLN A 34 14.14 -3.37 -1.49
C GLN A 34 15.07 -2.15 -1.47
N GLN A 35 14.96 -1.26 -2.46
CA GLN A 35 15.73 -0.02 -2.53
C GLN A 35 15.43 0.89 -1.33
N LEU A 36 14.15 1.07 -0.98
CA LEU A 36 13.75 1.83 0.20
C LEU A 36 14.36 1.23 1.46
N THR A 37 14.26 -0.09 1.63
CA THR A 37 14.79 -0.79 2.80
C THR A 37 16.30 -0.57 2.95
N ILE A 38 17.08 -0.73 1.87
CA ILE A 38 18.53 -0.50 1.89
C ILE A 38 18.85 0.94 2.29
N ARG A 39 18.12 1.92 1.75
CA ARG A 39 18.34 3.34 2.05
C ARG A 39 17.97 3.67 3.50
N LEU A 40 16.87 3.12 4.02
CA LEU A 40 16.46 3.29 5.41
C LEU A 40 17.44 2.62 6.39
N GLN A 41 18.14 1.55 5.99
CA GLN A 41 19.19 0.94 6.82
C GLN A 41 20.45 1.82 6.95
N GLN A 42 20.64 2.79 6.05
CA GLN A 42 21.82 3.67 6.03
C GLN A 42 21.63 4.97 6.83
N GLN A 43 20.41 5.26 7.30
CA GLN A 43 20.15 6.42 8.15
C GLN A 43 20.22 6.05 9.64
N SER A 44 20.26 7.06 10.52
CA SER A 44 20.62 6.90 11.94
C SER A 44 19.48 6.55 12.89
N LEU A 45 18.22 6.77 12.49
CA LEU A 45 17.03 6.52 13.31
C LEU A 45 16.57 5.05 13.17
N PRO A 46 15.99 4.45 14.22
CA PRO A 46 15.23 3.22 14.04
C PRO A 46 14.02 3.47 13.13
N TYR A 47 13.64 2.46 12.34
CA TYR A 47 12.47 2.52 11.48
C TYR A 47 11.61 1.26 11.62
N GLN A 48 10.31 1.41 11.38
CA GLN A 48 9.34 0.32 11.41
C GLN A 48 8.35 0.45 10.25
N PHE A 49 8.18 -0.62 9.47
CA PHE A 49 7.11 -0.68 8.47
C PHE A 49 5.74 -0.88 9.13
N ILE A 50 4.75 -0.11 8.66
CA ILE A 50 3.37 -0.13 9.17
C ILE A 50 2.44 -0.64 8.08
N GLN A 51 1.71 -1.72 8.38
CA GLN A 51 0.76 -2.35 7.47
C GLN A 51 -0.63 -1.68 7.55
N LEU A 52 -0.67 -0.38 7.33
CA LEU A 52 -1.90 0.42 7.26
C LEU A 52 -1.92 1.24 5.95
N PRO A 53 -3.11 1.49 5.37
CA PRO A 53 -3.20 2.28 4.14
C PRO A 53 -2.72 3.71 4.37
N ILE A 54 -2.12 4.31 3.34
CA ILE A 54 -1.74 5.73 3.36
C ILE A 54 -3.01 6.58 3.20
N PRO A 55 -3.27 7.57 4.09
CA PRO A 55 -4.39 8.50 3.93
C PRO A 55 -4.41 9.17 2.55
N LYS A 56 -5.61 9.41 2.02
CA LYS A 56 -5.79 10.01 0.68
C LYS A 56 -5.24 11.45 0.60
N GLU A 57 -5.20 12.14 1.75
CA GLU A 57 -4.68 13.49 1.92
C GLU A 57 -3.17 13.56 1.63
N PHE A 58 -2.45 12.44 1.82
CA PHE A 58 -1.05 12.32 1.45
C PHE A 58 -0.95 11.82 0.01
N ALA A 59 -1.25 12.70 -0.93
CA ALA A 59 -1.15 12.42 -2.37
C ALA A 59 0.31 12.30 -2.84
N ALA A 60 1.18 13.18 -2.34
CA ALA A 60 2.61 13.16 -2.60
C ALA A 60 3.36 12.27 -1.58
N ALA A 61 4.60 11.91 -1.91
CA ALA A 61 5.53 11.38 -0.91
C ALA A 61 5.65 12.38 0.24
N THR A 62 5.34 11.96 1.46
CA THR A 62 5.13 12.87 2.58
C THR A 62 5.94 12.43 3.80
N LEU A 63 6.67 13.37 4.39
CA LEU A 63 7.19 13.28 5.73
C LEU A 63 6.28 14.07 6.66
N LEU A 64 5.75 13.41 7.69
CA LEU A 64 4.97 14.05 8.74
C LEU A 64 5.80 14.06 10.03
N THR A 65 6.10 15.24 10.54
CA THR A 65 6.89 15.44 11.76
C THR A 65 6.18 16.40 12.70
N SER A 66 6.70 16.55 13.93
CA SER A 66 6.13 17.43 14.94
C SER A 66 6.55 18.89 14.72
N GLU A 67 5.68 19.84 15.10
CA GLU A 67 5.92 21.29 14.93
C GLU A 67 7.18 21.76 15.68
N ASP A 68 7.52 21.14 16.80
CA ASP A 68 8.71 21.45 17.59
C ASP A 68 10.02 20.94 16.97
N LYS A 69 9.93 20.22 15.84
CA LYS A 69 11.04 19.61 15.11
C LYS A 69 11.08 20.06 13.64
N LEU A 70 10.93 21.37 13.44
CA LEU A 70 11.11 21.99 12.12
C LEU A 70 12.50 21.63 11.54
N LEU A 71 12.48 20.93 10.40
CA LEU A 71 13.61 20.74 9.48
C LEU A 71 14.92 20.30 10.15
N THR A 72 14.92 19.10 10.73
CA THR A 72 16.13 18.48 11.29
C THR A 72 16.95 17.78 10.21
N ALA A 73 18.25 17.54 10.49
CA ALA A 73 19.13 16.80 9.58
C ALA A 73 18.60 15.39 9.24
N GLU A 74 17.91 14.73 10.19
CA GLU A 74 17.26 13.44 9.95
C GLU A 74 16.07 13.57 8.98
N THR A 75 15.28 14.64 9.11
CA THR A 75 14.16 14.91 8.21
C THR A 75 14.67 15.19 6.78
N GLU A 76 15.76 15.95 6.65
CA GLU A 76 16.43 16.19 5.37
C GLU A 76 17.00 14.91 4.77
N GLN A 77 17.61 14.05 5.57
CA GLN A 77 18.12 12.75 5.12
C GLN A 77 16.98 11.86 4.59
N LEU A 78 15.86 11.78 5.30
CA LEU A 78 14.68 11.03 4.87
C LEU A 78 14.06 11.62 3.60
N ALA A 79 14.03 12.95 3.45
CA ALA A 79 13.58 13.61 2.24
C ALA A 79 14.51 13.27 1.06
N GLY A 80 15.82 13.25 1.29
CA GLY A 80 16.82 12.81 0.32
C GLY A 80 16.64 11.36 -0.13
N ILE A 81 16.19 10.47 0.76
CA ILE A 81 15.82 9.08 0.40
C ILE A 81 14.65 9.08 -0.59
N MET A 82 13.59 9.84 -0.32
CA MET A 82 12.44 9.95 -1.23
C MET A 82 12.86 10.51 -2.59
N GLN A 83 13.68 11.57 -2.61
CA GLN A 83 14.23 12.16 -3.84
C GLN A 83 15.08 11.19 -4.65
N ALA A 84 15.96 10.44 -3.99
CA ALA A 84 16.80 9.43 -4.64
C ALA A 84 16.00 8.23 -5.19
N MET A 85 14.74 8.09 -4.80
CA MET A 85 13.79 7.13 -5.34
C MET A 85 12.88 7.73 -6.43
N GLY A 86 13.07 9.00 -6.81
CA GLY A 86 12.33 9.69 -7.88
C GLY A 86 11.23 10.64 -7.40
N TYR A 87 10.95 10.68 -6.09
CA TYR A 87 9.81 11.43 -5.57
C TYR A 87 10.14 12.89 -5.24
N GLN A 88 9.13 13.76 -5.28
CA GLN A 88 9.21 15.11 -4.73
C GLN A 88 8.57 15.12 -3.32
N PRO A 89 9.36 15.09 -2.23
CA PRO A 89 8.82 14.98 -0.89
C PRO A 89 8.15 16.29 -0.43
N GLN A 90 7.01 16.16 0.23
CA GLN A 90 6.40 17.20 1.03
C GLN A 90 6.73 16.96 2.51
N ILE A 91 7.10 18.02 3.23
CA ILE A 91 7.35 17.93 4.67
C ILE A 91 6.26 18.71 5.38
N ASN A 92 5.46 17.99 6.15
CA ASN A 92 4.34 18.51 6.91
C ASN A 92 4.69 18.49 8.40
N TYR A 93 4.50 19.62 9.07
CA TYR A 93 4.92 19.81 10.47
C TYR A 93 3.77 19.78 11.47
N VAL A 94 2.53 19.66 11.00
CA VAL A 94 1.31 19.73 11.81
C VAL A 94 0.55 18.42 11.77
N SER A 95 -0.37 18.20 12.72
CA SER A 95 -1.30 17.07 12.63
C SER A 95 -2.09 17.14 11.31
N ALA A 96 -1.87 16.17 10.43
CA ALA A 96 -2.52 16.09 9.13
C ALA A 96 -3.18 14.72 8.98
N ALA A 97 -4.36 14.67 8.36
CA ALA A 97 -5.13 13.43 8.16
C ALA A 97 -5.40 12.62 9.45
N ASN A 98 -5.57 13.27 10.60
CA ASN A 98 -5.67 12.66 11.95
C ASN A 98 -4.41 11.91 12.44
N HIS A 99 -3.27 12.07 11.77
CA HIS A 99 -1.98 11.59 12.26
C HIS A 99 -1.27 12.71 13.03
N HIS A 100 -0.77 12.38 14.22
CA HIS A 100 0.04 13.27 15.04
C HIS A 100 1.31 12.54 15.46
N TYR A 101 2.46 13.17 15.27
CA TYR A 101 3.74 12.68 15.74
C TYR A 101 4.29 13.62 16.80
N SER A 102 4.91 13.03 17.83
CA SER A 102 5.55 13.73 18.94
C SER A 102 6.90 13.10 19.24
N ASN A 103 7.72 13.77 20.05
CA ASN A 103 9.03 13.29 20.50
C ASN A 103 10.01 13.00 19.36
N GLY A 104 9.88 13.75 18.25
CA GLY A 104 10.73 13.58 17.06
C GLY A 104 10.44 12.33 16.22
N ASN A 105 9.40 11.56 16.53
CA ASN A 105 8.95 10.49 15.64
C ASN A 105 8.53 11.08 14.29
N ILE A 106 8.73 10.31 13.22
CA ILE A 106 8.48 10.77 11.85
C ILE A 106 7.58 9.75 11.15
N GLY A 107 6.47 10.21 10.59
CA GLY A 107 5.70 9.45 9.61
C GLY A 107 6.34 9.57 8.24
N PHE A 108 6.70 8.44 7.64
CA PHE A 108 7.26 8.36 6.29
C PHE A 108 6.23 7.69 5.39
N TYR A 109 5.63 8.45 4.47
CA TYR A 109 4.56 7.98 3.60
C TYR A 109 5.03 7.97 2.15
N LEU A 110 5.08 6.78 1.54
CA LEU A 110 5.53 6.60 0.17
C LEU A 110 4.55 5.73 -0.62
N ARG A 111 3.86 6.34 -1.58
CA ARG A 111 2.98 5.64 -2.54
C ARG A 111 3.72 5.48 -3.86
N GLY A 112 3.61 4.32 -4.50
CA GLY A 112 4.13 4.12 -5.86
C GLY A 112 3.51 5.10 -6.86
N GLU A 113 4.30 5.59 -7.82
CA GLU A 113 3.93 6.64 -8.78
C GLU A 113 2.71 6.32 -9.66
N HIS A 114 2.27 5.07 -9.71
CA HIS A 114 1.20 4.63 -10.61
C HIS A 114 -0.18 4.52 -9.95
N ILE A 115 -0.29 4.74 -8.63
CA ILE A 115 -1.59 4.62 -7.94
C ILE A 115 -2.18 6.00 -7.62
N GLU A 116 -3.43 6.21 -8.04
CA GLU A 116 -4.21 7.39 -7.67
C GLU A 116 -4.32 7.53 -6.13
N PRO A 117 -4.15 8.75 -5.58
CA PRO A 117 -4.35 9.01 -4.16
C PRO A 117 -5.74 8.57 -3.68
N GLY A 118 -5.77 7.66 -2.70
CA GLY A 118 -7.02 7.17 -2.10
C GLY A 118 -7.61 5.90 -2.74
N PHE A 119 -7.03 5.38 -3.82
CA PHE A 119 -7.42 4.09 -4.35
C PHE A 119 -6.82 2.94 -3.50
N ASN A 120 -7.69 2.11 -2.91
CA ASN A 120 -7.30 0.89 -2.23
C ASN A 120 -7.81 -0.31 -3.03
N MET A 121 -6.90 -1.03 -3.67
CA MET A 121 -7.25 -2.26 -4.40
C MET A 121 -7.95 -3.24 -3.45
N PRO A 122 -9.18 -3.70 -3.75
CA PRO A 122 -9.84 -4.71 -2.94
C PRO A 122 -9.01 -5.99 -2.83
N LYS A 123 -8.72 -6.41 -1.59
CA LYS A 123 -7.89 -7.59 -1.30
C LYS A 123 -8.47 -8.89 -1.85
N LEU A 124 -9.79 -8.94 -2.05
CA LEU A 124 -10.52 -10.12 -2.49
C LEU A 124 -11.61 -9.70 -3.48
N MET A 125 -11.58 -10.33 -4.64
CA MET A 125 -12.60 -10.22 -5.68
C MET A 125 -12.97 -11.62 -6.18
N ARG A 126 -14.00 -11.67 -7.02
CA ARG A 126 -14.37 -12.85 -7.78
C ARG A 126 -14.40 -12.55 -9.27
N THR A 127 -14.12 -13.56 -10.08
CA THR A 127 -14.36 -13.45 -11.52
C THR A 127 -15.86 -13.43 -11.82
N THR A 128 -16.26 -12.62 -12.79
CA THR A 128 -17.63 -12.50 -13.29
C THR A 128 -17.61 -12.18 -14.79
N ASN A 129 -18.74 -12.33 -15.50
CA ASN A 129 -18.85 -12.08 -16.94
C ASN A 129 -17.68 -12.67 -17.76
N CYS A 130 -17.31 -13.91 -17.46
CA CYS A 130 -16.26 -14.63 -18.17
C CYS A 130 -16.66 -15.00 -19.60
N SER A 131 -15.69 -15.09 -20.51
CA SER A 131 -15.90 -15.66 -21.85
C SER A 131 -16.38 -17.11 -21.80
N GLU A 132 -15.87 -17.88 -20.83
CA GLU A 132 -16.34 -19.23 -20.53
C GLU A 132 -16.97 -19.28 -19.14
N ASP A 133 -18.23 -19.71 -19.06
CA ASP A 133 -19.01 -19.68 -17.82
C ASP A 133 -18.37 -20.42 -16.65
N ARG A 134 -17.62 -21.49 -16.94
CA ARG A 134 -16.94 -22.30 -15.93
C ARG A 134 -15.92 -21.50 -15.10
N TYR A 135 -15.43 -20.38 -15.61
CA TYR A 135 -14.46 -19.53 -14.91
C TYR A 135 -15.11 -18.41 -14.11
N ASN A 136 -16.43 -18.30 -14.07
CA ASN A 136 -17.08 -17.38 -13.14
C ASN A 136 -16.86 -17.85 -11.69
N ASN A 137 -16.91 -16.90 -10.76
CA ASN A 137 -16.87 -17.11 -9.32
C ASN A 137 -15.53 -17.63 -8.75
N LEU A 138 -14.45 -17.65 -9.55
CA LEU A 138 -13.10 -17.95 -9.07
C LEU A 138 -12.65 -16.89 -8.08
N ARG A 139 -11.90 -17.33 -7.06
CA ARG A 139 -11.36 -16.43 -6.05
C ARG A 139 -10.12 -15.72 -6.57
N VAL A 140 -10.11 -14.39 -6.50
CA VAL A 140 -8.98 -13.55 -6.90
C VAL A 140 -8.52 -12.73 -5.70
N THR A 141 -7.27 -12.88 -5.29
CA THR A 141 -6.72 -12.15 -4.14
C THR A 141 -5.59 -11.24 -4.55
N PHE A 142 -5.66 -9.98 -4.15
CA PHE A 142 -4.65 -8.96 -4.39
C PHE A 142 -3.82 -8.72 -3.13
N ASN A 143 -2.51 -8.67 -3.28
CA ASN A 143 -1.57 -8.29 -2.25
C ASN A 143 -0.38 -7.56 -2.88
N GLU A 144 -0.06 -6.36 -2.41
CA GLU A 144 1.05 -5.55 -2.94
C GLU A 144 1.01 -5.46 -4.48
N ASN A 145 1.96 -6.07 -5.19
CA ASN A 145 2.03 -6.16 -6.65
C ASN A 145 1.65 -7.55 -7.20
N VAL A 146 1.20 -8.48 -6.35
CA VAL A 146 0.82 -9.85 -6.72
C VAL A 146 -0.70 -10.02 -6.70
N VAL A 147 -1.21 -10.65 -7.76
CA VAL A 147 -2.60 -11.12 -7.84
C VAL A 147 -2.61 -12.63 -8.00
N ALA A 148 -3.43 -13.32 -7.20
CA ALA A 148 -3.54 -14.76 -7.25
C ALA A 148 -4.95 -15.21 -7.62
N PHE A 149 -5.06 -16.03 -8.66
CA PHE A 149 -6.29 -16.69 -9.07
C PHE A 149 -6.31 -18.12 -8.52
N THR A 150 -7.39 -18.48 -7.84
CA THR A 150 -7.66 -19.88 -7.45
C THR A 150 -8.42 -20.56 -8.58
N LEU A 151 -7.75 -21.44 -9.32
CA LEU A 151 -8.31 -22.16 -10.46
C LEU A 151 -9.27 -23.27 -10.01
N LEU A 152 -10.00 -23.86 -10.97
CA LEU A 152 -11.02 -24.88 -10.73
C LEU A 152 -10.51 -26.13 -10.01
N ASN A 153 -9.24 -26.49 -10.20
CA ASN A 153 -8.59 -27.61 -9.52
C ASN A 153 -8.02 -27.23 -8.14
N GLY A 154 -8.28 -26.01 -7.65
CA GLY A 154 -7.76 -25.48 -6.40
C GLY A 154 -6.32 -24.95 -6.49
N ALA A 155 -5.64 -25.12 -7.63
CA ALA A 155 -4.30 -24.56 -7.83
C ALA A 155 -4.36 -23.03 -7.80
N ARG A 156 -3.33 -22.40 -7.23
CA ARG A 156 -3.18 -20.94 -7.23
C ARG A 156 -2.16 -20.56 -8.28
N THR A 157 -2.55 -19.69 -9.20
CA THR A 157 -1.63 -19.05 -10.14
C THR A 157 -1.39 -17.63 -9.68
N HIS A 158 -0.11 -17.26 -9.56
CA HIS A 158 0.35 -15.97 -9.10
C HIS A 158 0.84 -15.16 -10.29
N LEU A 159 0.38 -13.92 -10.37
CA LEU A 159 0.63 -12.98 -11.45
C LEU A 159 1.04 -11.64 -10.86
N GLU A 160 1.58 -10.78 -11.69
CA GLU A 160 1.88 -9.41 -11.32
C GLU A 160 0.72 -8.51 -11.75
N TRP A 161 0.41 -7.50 -10.95
CA TRP A 161 -0.54 -6.47 -11.32
C TRP A 161 -0.01 -5.08 -11.06
N GLN A 162 -0.51 -4.14 -11.84
CA GLN A 162 -0.27 -2.72 -11.71
C GLN A 162 -1.59 -1.99 -11.91
N PHE A 163 -1.73 -0.84 -11.28
CA PHE A 163 -2.86 0.06 -11.51
C PHE A 163 -2.30 1.35 -12.07
N TYR A 164 -2.98 1.89 -13.09
CA TYR A 164 -2.60 3.08 -13.83
C TYR A 164 -3.84 3.93 -14.04
N GLU A 165 -3.93 5.07 -13.34
CA GLU A 165 -5.12 5.94 -13.37
C GLU A 165 -6.41 5.15 -13.05
N ASN A 166 -7.19 4.77 -14.07
CA ASN A 166 -8.43 3.99 -13.95
C ASN A 166 -8.34 2.56 -14.53
N TYR A 167 -7.13 2.09 -14.82
CA TYR A 167 -6.87 0.80 -15.43
C TYR A 167 -6.10 -0.12 -14.50
N LEU A 168 -6.66 -1.30 -14.25
CA LEU A 168 -5.90 -2.42 -13.71
C LEU A 168 -5.24 -3.16 -14.87
N VAL A 169 -3.97 -3.51 -14.75
CA VAL A 169 -3.24 -4.34 -15.71
C VAL A 169 -2.71 -5.56 -14.97
N ILE A 170 -3.01 -6.76 -15.48
CA ILE A 170 -2.50 -8.03 -14.96
C ILE A 170 -1.57 -8.64 -16.01
N ASN A 171 -0.34 -8.94 -15.61
CA ASN A 171 0.70 -9.49 -16.47
C ASN A 171 0.82 -11.01 -16.26
N TYR A 172 0.79 -11.78 -17.35
CA TYR A 172 1.01 -13.22 -17.35
C TYR A 172 1.95 -13.62 -18.48
N ARG A 173 3.18 -14.04 -18.14
CA ARG A 173 4.20 -14.42 -19.11
C ARG A 173 4.42 -13.29 -20.14
N ASP A 174 4.11 -13.53 -21.40
CA ASP A 174 4.28 -12.65 -22.55
C ASP A 174 3.00 -11.86 -22.90
N ILE A 175 1.92 -12.02 -22.13
CA ILE A 175 0.68 -11.29 -22.33
C ILE A 175 0.35 -10.36 -21.16
N SER A 176 -0.43 -9.33 -21.45
CA SER A 176 -1.02 -8.44 -20.46
C SER A 176 -2.52 -8.30 -20.73
N GLN A 177 -3.30 -8.25 -19.66
CA GLN A 177 -4.74 -8.00 -19.70
C GLN A 177 -5.02 -6.70 -18.97
N SER A 178 -5.59 -5.72 -19.65
CA SER A 178 -6.07 -4.50 -19.01
C SER A 178 -7.56 -4.61 -18.69
N TYR A 179 -7.96 -3.90 -17.63
CA TYR A 179 -9.31 -3.86 -17.09
C TYR A 179 -9.67 -2.41 -16.75
N THR A 180 -10.86 -1.98 -17.13
CA THR A 180 -11.39 -0.66 -16.77
C THR A 180 -12.18 -0.76 -15.47
N HIS A 181 -11.85 0.09 -14.50
CA HIS A 181 -12.56 0.19 -13.22
C HIS A 181 -13.87 0.97 -13.36
N SER A 182 -14.88 0.55 -12.60
CA SER A 182 -16.18 1.20 -12.46
C SER A 182 -16.82 0.81 -11.14
N THR A 183 -17.77 1.61 -10.66
CA THR A 183 -18.49 1.39 -9.40
C THR A 183 -20.01 1.19 -9.57
N PRO A 184 -20.45 0.19 -10.37
CA PRO A 184 -21.87 0.00 -10.62
C PRO A 184 -22.60 -0.54 -9.37
N LEU A 185 -23.90 -0.25 -9.31
CA LEU A 185 -24.82 -1.01 -8.46
C LEU A 185 -25.08 -2.38 -9.11
N VAL A 186 -25.00 -3.44 -8.31
CA VAL A 186 -25.20 -4.82 -8.74
C VAL A 186 -26.39 -5.40 -8.00
N ALA A 187 -27.31 -6.03 -8.73
CA ALA A 187 -28.46 -6.69 -8.13
C ALA A 187 -28.02 -7.90 -7.29
N THR A 188 -28.47 -7.95 -6.04
CA THR A 188 -28.27 -9.08 -5.12
C THR A 188 -29.61 -9.52 -4.54
N PRO A 189 -29.68 -10.69 -3.87
CA PRO A 189 -30.88 -11.08 -3.12
C PRO A 189 -31.30 -10.08 -2.02
N PHE A 190 -30.42 -9.15 -1.63
CA PHE A 190 -30.66 -8.12 -0.62
C PHE A 190 -30.87 -6.73 -1.24
N GLY A 191 -31.20 -6.66 -2.53
CA GLY A 191 -31.34 -5.43 -3.29
C GLY A 191 -30.06 -5.04 -4.05
N GLU A 192 -30.07 -3.85 -4.64
CA GLU A 192 -28.90 -3.29 -5.31
C GLU A 192 -27.80 -2.96 -4.30
N LYS A 193 -26.59 -3.44 -4.57
CA LYS A 193 -25.42 -3.21 -3.71
C LYS A 193 -24.29 -2.55 -4.50
N PRO A 194 -23.55 -1.61 -3.91
CA PRO A 194 -22.38 -1.03 -4.57
C PRO A 194 -21.31 -2.09 -4.79
N SER A 195 -20.55 -1.92 -5.86
CA SER A 195 -19.48 -2.84 -6.22
C SER A 195 -18.28 -2.07 -6.76
N ASP A 196 -17.10 -2.68 -6.69
CA ASP A 196 -16.01 -2.36 -7.60
C ASP A 196 -15.99 -3.43 -8.69
N THR A 197 -16.04 -3.00 -9.95
CA THR A 197 -16.00 -3.89 -11.12
C THR A 197 -14.89 -3.46 -12.07
N TYR A 198 -14.00 -4.40 -12.36
CA TYR A 198 -12.89 -4.26 -13.32
C TYR A 198 -13.21 -5.11 -14.53
N ARG A 199 -13.70 -4.46 -15.60
CA ARG A 199 -14.09 -5.15 -16.83
C ARG A 199 -12.90 -5.25 -17.77
N TYR A 200 -12.56 -6.46 -18.18
CA TYR A 200 -11.48 -6.66 -19.16
C TYR A 200 -11.80 -5.92 -20.48
N THR A 201 -10.77 -5.31 -21.06
CA THR A 201 -10.92 -4.40 -22.22
C THR A 201 -10.82 -5.13 -23.55
N ALA A 202 -10.03 -6.19 -23.61
CA ALA A 202 -9.76 -7.01 -24.80
C ALA A 202 -9.65 -8.48 -24.40
N HIS A 203 -9.94 -9.39 -25.32
CA HIS A 203 -9.80 -10.83 -25.09
C HIS A 203 -8.35 -11.27 -25.37
N VAL A 204 -7.79 -12.12 -24.50
CA VAL A 204 -6.54 -12.84 -24.72
C VAL A 204 -6.83 -14.29 -25.07
N GLU A 205 -6.13 -14.87 -26.06
CA GLU A 205 -6.43 -16.26 -26.48
C GLU A 205 -6.16 -17.29 -25.37
N SER A 206 -5.18 -17.03 -24.52
CA SER A 206 -4.84 -17.87 -23.39
C SER A 206 -4.12 -17.04 -22.32
N PRO A 207 -4.39 -17.26 -21.03
CA PRO A 207 -5.33 -18.24 -20.50
C PRO A 207 -6.76 -17.71 -20.39
N GLN A 208 -7.73 -18.54 -20.76
CA GLN A 208 -9.15 -18.17 -20.84
C GLN A 208 -9.76 -17.68 -19.51
N TRP A 209 -9.19 -18.08 -18.37
CA TRP A 209 -9.61 -17.61 -17.05
C TRP A 209 -9.24 -16.13 -16.77
N LEU A 210 -8.40 -15.49 -17.60
CA LEU A 210 -8.16 -14.03 -17.55
C LEU A 210 -9.24 -13.22 -18.26
N ASN A 211 -9.99 -13.83 -19.19
CA ASN A 211 -11.07 -13.19 -19.96
C ASN A 211 -12.36 -13.09 -19.12
N CYS A 212 -12.22 -12.56 -17.91
CA CYS A 212 -13.27 -12.41 -16.92
C CYS A 212 -13.19 -11.00 -16.37
N SER A 213 -14.33 -10.39 -16.05
CA SER A 213 -14.32 -9.21 -15.19
C SER A 213 -13.97 -9.62 -13.76
N LEU A 214 -13.41 -8.70 -12.98
CA LEU A 214 -13.15 -8.89 -11.55
C LEU A 214 -14.11 -8.02 -10.75
N GLN A 215 -14.78 -8.58 -9.76
CA GLN A 215 -15.80 -7.86 -9.00
C GLN A 215 -15.74 -8.17 -7.51
N VAL A 216 -15.91 -7.13 -6.71
CA VAL A 216 -16.29 -7.23 -5.30
C VAL A 216 -17.60 -6.47 -5.09
N VAL A 217 -18.53 -7.09 -4.37
CA VAL A 217 -19.82 -6.48 -3.99
C VAL A 217 -19.77 -6.21 -2.49
N TYR A 218 -20.07 -4.98 -2.09
CA TYR A 218 -20.08 -4.56 -0.70
C TYR A 218 -21.48 -4.80 -0.11
N MET A 219 -21.56 -5.61 0.95
CA MET A 219 -22.83 -6.07 1.52
C MET A 219 -23.38 -5.18 2.64
N ASP A 220 -22.57 -4.21 3.05
CA ASP A 220 -22.81 -3.21 4.10
C ASP A 220 -24.13 -2.44 3.91
#